data_AF-A0A6A4SDJ2-F1
#
_entry.id   AF-A0A6A4SDJ2-F1
#
_cell.length_a   1.000
_cell.length_b   1.000
_cell.length_c   1.000
_cell.angle_alpha   90.00
_cell.angle_beta   90.00
_cell.angle_gamma   90.00
#
_symmetry.space_group_name_H-M   'P 1'
#
loop_
_entity.id
_entity.type
_entity.pdbx_description
1 polymer ?
#
loop_
_entity_poly.entity_id
_entity_poly.type
_entity_poly.pdbx_seq_one_letter_code
_entity_poly.pdbx_strand_id
1 'polypeptide(L)'
;MRASRVNMTERNYQRIFCSNMMKTNQDIVRDGLTEQTVDIFIENILICGLAGFSDFYKADWLQHILRLQDEEVGCFGRDRSIVSQIIGDELLEQLQPHRRVKRREKILPDGCSSHMTAVAVGALGGYLNYHLLEQDITKRPLS
;
A
#
# COMPACT_ATOMS: atom_id res chain seq x y z
N MET A 1 -20.43 -17.06 -23.51
CA MET A 1 -20.80 -15.67 -23.14
C MET A 1 -21.11 -15.65 -21.66
N ARG A 2 -20.36 -14.89 -20.85
CA ARG A 2 -20.55 -14.88 -19.39
C ARG A 2 -21.73 -13.95 -19.06
N ALA A 3 -22.81 -14.50 -18.54
CA ALA A 3 -23.94 -13.71 -18.04
C ALA A 3 -23.50 -12.98 -16.77
N SER A 4 -23.14 -11.70 -16.88
CA SER A 4 -22.93 -10.82 -15.74
C SER A 4 -23.60 -9.48 -16.02
N ARG A 5 -24.92 -9.47 -15.90
CA ARG A 5 -25.67 -8.25 -15.61
C ARG A 5 -26.26 -8.41 -14.22
N VAL A 6 -25.38 -8.53 -13.23
CA VAL A 6 -25.78 -8.24 -11.85
C VAL A 6 -25.94 -6.72 -11.79
N ASN A 7 -27.08 -6.22 -11.31
CA ASN A 7 -27.24 -4.82 -10.93
C ASN A 7 -26.33 -4.54 -9.72
N MET A 8 -25.03 -4.43 -9.99
CA MET A 8 -24.00 -4.23 -9.00
C MET A 8 -23.83 -2.73 -8.80
N THR A 9 -24.14 -2.26 -7.60
CA THR A 9 -23.84 -0.89 -7.19
C THR A 9 -22.35 -0.75 -6.90
N GLU A 10 -21.83 0.47 -6.95
CA GLU A 10 -20.45 0.79 -6.53
C GLU A 10 -20.16 0.24 -5.12
N ARG A 11 -21.08 0.44 -4.18
CA ARG A 11 -20.95 -0.05 -2.80
C ARG A 11 -20.90 -1.58 -2.71
N ASN A 12 -21.66 -2.28 -3.55
CA ASN A 12 -21.60 -3.75 -3.60
C ASN A 12 -20.26 -4.21 -4.16
N TYR A 13 -19.74 -3.53 -5.20
CA TYR A 13 -18.42 -3.82 -5.75
C TYR A 13 -17.32 -3.60 -4.72
N GLN A 14 -17.31 -2.44 -4.03
CA GLN A 14 -16.37 -2.12 -2.96
C GLN A 14 -16.39 -3.17 -1.85
N ARG A 15 -17.57 -3.62 -1.42
CA ARG A 15 -17.71 -4.69 -0.42
C ARG A 15 -17.06 -5.99 -0.85
N ILE A 16 -17.34 -6.45 -2.07
CA ILE A 16 -16.75 -7.69 -2.60
C ILE A 16 -15.23 -7.54 -2.73
N PHE A 17 -14.78 -6.42 -3.32
CA PHE A 17 -13.38 -6.11 -3.52
C PHE A 17 -12.62 -6.09 -2.19
N CYS A 18 -13.06 -5.29 -1.22
CA CYS A 18 -12.38 -5.14 0.05
C CYS A 18 -12.50 -6.35 0.97
N SER A 19 -13.55 -7.16 0.83
CA SER A 19 -13.60 -8.47 1.51
C SER A 19 -12.51 -9.41 0.98
N ASN A 20 -12.29 -9.43 -0.34
CA ASN A 20 -11.22 -10.22 -0.95
C ASN A 20 -9.83 -9.68 -0.56
N MET A 21 -9.64 -8.36 -0.55
CA MET A 21 -8.36 -7.75 -0.14
C MET A 21 -8.05 -8.01 1.35
N MET A 22 -9.07 -7.99 2.22
CA MET A 22 -8.91 -8.35 3.63
C MET A 22 -8.48 -9.81 3.76
N LYS A 23 -9.13 -10.71 3.01
CA LYS A 23 -8.75 -12.13 3.00
C LYS A 23 -7.31 -12.33 2.52
N THR A 24 -6.91 -11.65 1.44
CA THR A 24 -5.54 -11.65 0.95
C THR A 24 -4.55 -11.19 2.02
N ASN A 25 -4.82 -10.08 2.72
CA ASN A 25 -3.93 -9.59 3.78
C ASN A 25 -3.84 -10.57 4.96
N GLN A 26 -4.96 -11.18 5.36
CA GLN A 26 -4.95 -12.21 6.39
C GLN A 26 -4.12 -13.42 5.99
N ASP A 27 -4.20 -13.85 4.72
CA ASP A 27 -3.42 -14.95 4.19
C ASP A 27 -1.92 -14.60 4.14
N ILE A 28 -1.56 -13.39 3.70
CA ILE A 28 -0.18 -12.90 3.71
C ILE A 28 0.38 -12.87 5.14
N VAL A 29 -0.37 -12.37 6.11
CA VAL A 29 0.07 -12.33 7.51
C VAL A 29 0.23 -13.74 8.08
N ARG A 30 -0.70 -14.65 7.77
CA ARG A 30 -0.61 -16.05 8.20
C ARG A 30 0.63 -16.75 7.62
N ASP A 31 0.89 -16.54 6.33
CA ASP A 31 1.97 -17.23 5.61
C ASP A 31 3.34 -16.55 5.81
N GLY A 32 3.35 -15.37 6.45
CA GLY A 32 4.52 -14.54 6.72
C GLY A 32 4.65 -13.41 5.70
N LEU A 33 4.79 -12.17 6.21
CA LEU A 33 5.09 -11.02 5.35
C LEU A 33 6.47 -11.18 4.72
N THR A 34 6.53 -11.03 3.40
CA THR A 34 7.78 -11.09 2.62
C THR A 34 7.94 -9.82 1.80
N GLU A 35 9.15 -9.57 1.29
CA GLU A 35 9.41 -8.45 0.38
C GLU A 35 8.54 -8.46 -0.89
N GLN A 36 8.05 -9.63 -1.31
CA GLN A 36 7.20 -9.76 -2.49
C GLN A 36 5.73 -9.44 -2.17
N THR A 37 5.29 -9.69 -0.94
CA THR A 37 3.89 -9.53 -0.52
C THR A 37 3.62 -8.22 0.22
N VAL A 38 4.67 -7.52 0.66
CA VAL A 38 4.55 -6.28 1.44
C VAL A 38 3.89 -5.15 0.64
N ASP A 39 4.17 -5.05 -0.66
CA ASP A 39 3.58 -4.02 -1.54
C ASP A 39 2.05 -4.15 -1.57
N ILE A 40 1.54 -5.29 -2.03
CA ILE A 40 0.10 -5.55 -2.10
C ILE A 40 -0.58 -5.52 -0.73
N PHE A 41 0.12 -5.92 0.34
CA PHE A 41 -0.39 -5.84 1.70
C PHE A 41 -0.72 -4.40 2.10
N ILE A 42 0.19 -3.46 1.85
CA ILE A 42 0.00 -2.05 2.20
C ILE A 42 -0.96 -1.38 1.21
N GLU A 43 -0.92 -1.71 -0.08
CA GLU A 43 -1.88 -1.22 -1.08
C GLU A 43 -3.33 -1.55 -0.69
N ASN A 44 -3.57 -2.78 -0.23
CA ASN A 44 -4.88 -3.21 0.23
C ASN A 44 -5.36 -2.40 1.43
N ILE A 45 -4.49 -2.11 2.40
CA ILE A 45 -4.79 -1.27 3.56
C ILE A 45 -5.13 0.15 3.12
N LEU A 46 -4.31 0.74 2.24
CA LEU A 46 -4.54 2.08 1.71
C LEU A 46 -5.89 2.18 1.01
N ILE A 47 -6.11 1.36 -0.01
CA ILE A 47 -7.28 1.48 -0.89
C ILE A 47 -8.57 1.19 -0.13
N CYS A 48 -8.61 0.09 0.64
CA CYS A 48 -9.83 -0.29 1.34
C CYS A 48 -10.07 0.51 2.62
N GLY A 49 -8.99 0.95 3.30
CA GLY A 49 -9.10 1.88 4.40
C GLY A 49 -9.72 3.21 3.95
N LEU A 50 -9.22 3.79 2.85
CA LEU A 50 -9.80 5.02 2.28
C LEU A 50 -11.22 4.83 1.75
N ALA A 51 -11.58 3.63 1.31
CA ALA A 51 -12.96 3.29 0.95
C ALA A 51 -13.89 3.13 2.17
N GLY A 52 -13.39 3.30 3.40
CA GLY A 52 -14.17 3.29 4.64
C GLY A 52 -14.27 1.93 5.34
N PHE A 53 -13.46 0.94 4.93
CA PHE A 53 -13.40 -0.36 5.60
C PHE A 53 -12.35 -0.31 6.72
N SER A 54 -12.77 0.13 7.90
CA SER A 54 -11.87 0.34 9.06
C SER A 54 -11.21 -0.93 9.59
N ASP A 55 -11.72 -2.12 9.25
CA ASP A 55 -11.12 -3.40 9.68
C ASP A 55 -9.67 -3.59 9.21
N PHE A 56 -9.23 -2.82 8.21
CA PHE A 56 -7.84 -2.77 7.74
C PHE A 56 -6.90 -2.00 8.67
N TYR A 57 -7.42 -1.16 9.56
CA TYR A 57 -6.62 -0.36 10.49
C TYR A 57 -6.30 -1.13 11.78
N LYS A 58 -5.62 -2.28 11.65
CA LYS A 58 -5.22 -3.10 12.79
C LYS A 58 -3.89 -2.63 13.38
N ALA A 59 -3.78 -2.61 14.70
CA ALA A 59 -2.60 -2.09 15.39
C ALA A 59 -1.32 -2.90 15.11
N ASP A 60 -1.43 -4.22 15.01
CA ASP A 60 -0.32 -5.10 14.63
C ASP A 60 0.15 -4.83 13.19
N TRP A 61 -0.79 -4.60 12.25
CA TRP A 61 -0.48 -4.26 10.87
C TRP A 61 0.21 -2.90 10.76
N LEU A 62 -0.23 -1.90 11.53
CA LEU A 62 0.46 -0.61 11.65
C LEU A 62 1.91 -0.78 12.10
N GLN A 63 2.15 -1.60 13.13
CA GLN A 63 3.50 -1.87 13.62
C GLN A 63 4.39 -2.51 12.55
N HIS A 64 3.84 -3.42 11.73
CA HIS A 64 4.57 -3.97 10.59
C HIS A 64 4.96 -2.88 9.58
N ILE A 65 4.04 -1.97 9.23
CA ILE A 65 4.33 -0.87 8.31
C ILE A 65 5.43 0.02 8.88
N LEU A 66 5.32 0.46 10.13
CA LEU A 66 6.30 1.35 10.74
C LEU A 66 7.72 0.75 10.78
N ARG A 67 7.85 -0.56 10.98
CA ARG A 67 9.15 -1.26 10.97
C ARG A 67 9.81 -1.35 9.60
N LEU A 68 9.05 -1.13 8.52
CA LEU A 68 9.60 -1.10 7.15
C LEU A 68 10.17 0.27 6.79
N GLN A 69 9.88 1.30 7.59
CA GLN A 69 10.42 2.63 7.37
C GLN A 69 11.92 2.61 7.65
N ASP A 70 12.71 3.12 6.71
CA ASP A 70 14.13 3.30 6.92
C ASP A 70 14.37 4.29 8.07
N GLU A 71 15.20 3.90 9.05
CA GLU A 71 15.42 4.67 10.28
C GLU A 71 16.20 5.98 10.04
N GLU A 72 17.02 6.04 9.00
CA GLU A 72 17.90 7.18 8.72
C GLU A 72 17.23 8.19 7.78
N VAL A 73 16.63 7.70 6.68
CA VAL A 73 16.01 8.57 5.67
C VAL A 73 14.49 8.68 5.80
N GLY A 74 13.84 7.79 6.56
CA GLY A 74 12.40 7.84 6.84
C GLY A 74 11.50 7.40 5.69
N CYS A 75 12.04 6.86 4.60
CA CYS A 75 11.27 6.41 3.44
C CYS A 75 11.03 4.89 3.45
N PHE A 76 10.33 4.39 2.43
CA PHE A 76 10.09 2.97 2.24
C PHE A 76 10.80 2.53 0.95
N GLY A 77 11.82 1.68 1.10
CA GLY A 77 12.66 1.19 0.01
C GLY A 77 12.46 -0.29 -0.31
N ARG A 78 13.14 -0.76 -1.36
CA ARG A 78 13.44 -2.18 -1.57
C ARG A 78 14.90 -2.44 -1.18
N ASP A 79 15.24 -3.70 -0.95
CA ASP A 79 16.60 -4.12 -0.59
C ASP A 79 17.67 -3.47 -1.50
N ARG A 80 18.77 -3.01 -0.88
CA ARG A 80 19.95 -2.41 -1.53
C ARG A 80 20.50 -3.28 -2.66
N SER A 81 20.33 -4.60 -2.56
CA SER A 81 20.71 -5.56 -3.60
C SER A 81 19.96 -5.34 -4.93
N ILE A 82 18.69 -4.92 -4.87
CA ILE A 82 17.82 -4.65 -6.03
C ILE A 82 18.10 -3.26 -6.61
N VAL A 83 18.42 -2.28 -5.77
CA VAL A 83 18.79 -0.91 -6.20
C VAL A 83 19.98 -0.94 -7.15
N SER A 84 20.97 -1.79 -6.85
CA SER A 84 22.18 -1.98 -7.66
C SER A 84 21.87 -2.47 -9.09
N GLN A 85 20.86 -3.35 -9.23
CA GLN A 85 20.42 -3.87 -10.53
C GLN A 85 19.62 -2.84 -11.32
N ILE A 86 18.75 -2.08 -10.65
CA ILE A 86 17.90 -1.06 -11.28
C ILE A 86 18.73 0.10 -11.83
N ILE A 87 19.77 0.53 -11.11
CA ILE A 87 20.70 1.57 -11.60
C ILE A 87 21.41 1.11 -12.88
N GLY A 88 21.77 -0.17 -12.97
CA GLY A 88 22.32 -0.77 -14.18
C GLY A 88 21.36 -0.71 -15.37
N ASP A 89 20.09 -1.03 -15.13
CA ASP A 89 19.03 -0.99 -16.15
C ASP A 89 18.68 0.45 -16.58
N GLU A 90 18.59 1.42 -15.66
CA GLU A 90 18.32 2.83 -15.99
C GLU A 90 19.44 3.44 -16.84
N LEU A 91 20.70 3.12 -16.54
CA LEU A 91 21.86 3.57 -17.34
C LEU A 91 21.80 2.97 -18.76
N LEU A 92 21.37 1.71 -18.89
CA LEU A 92 21.18 1.06 -20.18
C LEU A 92 19.99 1.63 -20.97
N GLU A 93 18.92 2.05 -20.30
CA GLU A 93 17.75 2.69 -20.93
C GLU A 93 18.09 4.11 -21.44
N GLN A 94 18.93 4.87 -20.74
CA GLN A 94 19.40 6.21 -21.19
C GLN A 94 20.20 6.15 -22.51
N LEU A 95 20.83 5.02 -22.80
CA LEU A 95 21.61 4.82 -24.03
C LEU A 95 20.74 4.43 -25.24
N GLN A 96 19.44 4.16 -25.06
CA GLN A 96 18.55 3.77 -26.16
C GLN A 96 17.83 4.97 -26.79
N PRO A 97 17.67 5.00 -28.13
CA PRO A 97 16.93 6.06 -28.81
C PRO A 97 15.46 6.09 -28.36
N HIS A 98 14.87 7.30 -28.31
CA HIS A 98 13.55 7.59 -27.75
C HIS A 98 12.45 6.61 -28.19
N ARG A 99 12.22 5.60 -27.35
CA ARG A 99 11.15 4.62 -27.47
C ARG A 99 10.17 4.86 -26.32
N ARG A 100 8.88 4.71 -26.57
CA ARG A 100 7.89 4.70 -25.48
C ARG A 100 8.13 3.46 -24.62
N VAL A 101 8.61 3.65 -23.41
CA VAL A 101 8.81 2.60 -22.41
C VAL A 101 7.62 2.60 -21.43
N LYS A 102 7.25 1.42 -20.92
CA LYS A 102 6.26 1.31 -19.83
C LYS A 102 6.86 1.96 -18.58
N ARG A 103 6.12 2.86 -17.92
CA ARG A 103 6.56 3.44 -16.63
C ARG A 103 6.81 2.31 -15.62
N ARG A 104 7.99 2.33 -15.02
CA ARG A 104 8.41 1.42 -13.95
C ARG A 104 8.48 2.18 -12.64
N GLU A 105 8.64 1.41 -11.58
CA GLU A 105 8.88 1.98 -10.26
C GLU A 105 10.17 2.80 -10.26
N LYS A 106 10.12 4.00 -9.65
CA LYS A 106 11.29 4.89 -9.58
C LYS A 106 11.96 4.74 -8.22
N ILE A 107 13.21 4.28 -8.26
CA ILE A 107 14.09 4.33 -7.10
C ILE A 107 14.78 5.70 -7.07
N LEU A 108 14.75 6.34 -5.91
CA LEU A 108 15.37 7.64 -5.66
C LEU A 108 16.86 7.46 -5.31
N PRO A 109 17.69 8.51 -5.41
CA PRO A 109 19.14 8.41 -5.20
C PRO A 109 19.56 7.88 -3.82
N ASP A 110 18.70 8.02 -2.82
CA ASP A 110 18.83 7.53 -1.44
C ASP A 110 18.34 6.09 -1.26
N GLY A 111 17.92 5.41 -2.34
CA GLY A 111 17.41 4.03 -2.31
C GLY A 111 15.91 3.93 -2.02
N CYS A 112 15.23 5.06 -1.82
CA CYS A 112 13.80 5.08 -1.55
C CYS A 112 13.00 4.68 -2.78
N SER A 113 11.97 3.85 -2.60
CA SER A 113 10.99 3.57 -3.65
C SER A 113 9.90 4.65 -3.60
N SER A 114 9.72 5.36 -4.71
CA SER A 114 8.68 6.38 -4.84
C SER A 114 7.28 5.81 -4.62
N HIS A 115 6.96 4.65 -5.19
CA HIS A 115 5.66 3.97 -5.02
C HIS A 115 5.47 3.47 -3.61
N MET A 116 6.41 2.67 -3.08
CA MET A 116 6.28 2.11 -1.74
C MET A 116 6.14 3.21 -0.69
N THR A 117 6.93 4.28 -0.82
CA THR A 117 6.84 5.43 0.09
C THR A 117 5.48 6.11 -0.01
N ALA A 118 4.98 6.38 -1.22
CA ALA A 118 3.67 7.01 -1.40
C ALA A 118 2.53 6.14 -0.84
N VAL A 119 2.57 4.83 -1.11
CA VAL A 119 1.55 3.87 -0.66
C VAL A 119 1.56 3.73 0.86
N ALA A 120 2.74 3.56 1.47
CA ALA A 120 2.88 3.44 2.92
C ALA A 120 2.47 4.71 3.64
N VAL A 121 2.92 5.89 3.19
CA VAL A 121 2.52 7.17 3.79
C VAL A 121 1.02 7.41 3.64
N GLY A 122 0.43 7.04 2.51
CA GLY A 122 -1.02 7.08 2.32
C GLY A 122 -1.76 6.19 3.34
N ALA A 123 -1.28 4.96 3.54
CA ALA A 123 -1.88 4.04 4.51
C ALA A 123 -1.77 4.58 5.94
N LEU A 124 -0.59 5.09 6.32
CA LEU A 124 -0.35 5.72 7.63
C LEU A 124 -1.25 6.95 7.85
N GLY A 125 -1.46 7.78 6.83
CA GLY A 125 -2.42 8.87 6.87
C GLY A 125 -3.85 8.38 7.15
N GLY A 126 -4.23 7.25 6.56
CA GLY A 126 -5.49 6.56 6.85
C GLY A 126 -5.62 6.14 8.31
N TYR A 127 -4.58 5.52 8.88
CA TYR A 127 -4.53 5.16 10.31
C TYR A 127 -4.70 6.38 11.21
N LEU A 128 -3.96 7.45 10.94
CA LEU A 128 -4.05 8.70 11.69
C LEU A 128 -5.47 9.26 11.64
N ASN A 129 -6.06 9.35 10.45
CA ASN A 129 -7.42 9.84 10.29
C ASN A 129 -8.45 8.98 11.05
N TYR A 130 -8.34 7.66 10.95
CA TYR A 130 -9.21 6.72 11.67
C TYR A 130 -9.15 6.95 13.18
N HIS A 131 -7.96 6.97 13.78
CA HIS A 131 -7.82 7.14 15.23
C HIS A 131 -8.14 8.56 15.72
N LEU A 132 -7.84 9.61 14.93
CA LEU A 132 -8.22 10.97 15.28
C LEU A 132 -9.75 11.14 15.29
N LEU A 133 -10.47 10.51 14.36
CA LEU A 133 -11.93 10.52 14.33
C LEU A 133 -12.55 9.74 15.51
N GLU A 134 -11.90 8.67 15.98
CA GLU A 134 -12.33 7.93 17.18
C GLU A 134 -12.10 8.73 18.48
N GLN A 135 -11.04 9.54 18.52
CA GLN A 135 -10.68 10.34 19.69
C GLN A 135 -11.39 11.70 19.77
N ASP A 136 -12.14 12.07 18.74
CA ASP A 136 -12.92 13.30 18.73
C ASP A 136 -14.04 13.27 19.81
N ILE A 137 -13.70 13.80 20.98
CA ILE A 137 -14.55 13.90 22.17
C ILE A 137 -15.82 14.70 21.89
N THR A 138 -15.86 15.52 20.83
CA THR A 138 -17.05 16.28 20.44
C THR A 138 -18.11 15.44 19.75
N LYS A 139 -17.79 14.22 19.31
CA LYS A 139 -18.72 13.27 18.67
C LYS A 139 -19.22 12.17 19.60
N ARG A 140 -18.72 12.09 20.84
CA ARG A 140 -19.31 11.20 21.84
C ARG A 140 -20.64 11.81 22.27
N PRO A 141 -21.78 11.10 22.14
CA PRO A 141 -23.03 11.59 22.71
C PRO A 141 -22.80 11.79 24.21
N LEU A 142 -23.05 13.03 24.67
CA LEU A 142 -23.14 13.30 26.10
C LEU A 142 -24.30 12.45 26.62
N SER A 143 -23.99 11.43 27.41
CA SER A 143 -24.97 10.66 28.18
C SER A 143 -25.63 11.52 29.23
#